data_AF-A0A7G1IHY3-F1
#
_entry.id   AF-A0A7G1IHY3-F1
#
_cell.length_a   1.000
_cell.length_b   1.000
_cell.length_c   1.000
_cell.angle_alpha   90.00
_cell.angle_beta   90.00
_cell.angle_gamma   90.00
#
_symmetry.space_group_name_H-M   'P 1'
#
loop_
_entity.id
_entity.type
_entity.pdbx_description
1 polymer ?
#
loop_
_entity_poly.entity_id
_entity_poly.type
_entity_poly.pdbx_seq_one_letter_code
_entity_poly.pdbx_strand_id
1 'polypeptide(L)'
;MADTPGPVLFLQYTSGSTSDPKGVIVSHANVIANGSAFAGGEVAVSWLPQHHDMGLISAYLFIMLLGGTTHAMSPADFLQRPSAWLRLISQVRATHSPAPNFALEYCLRTDKLPTDELTGIDLGSLDSLVVGAEPLRANTFARFRQRFAGYGLRPDALAGAYGLAENTLIVSIRGARRWL
;
A
#
# COMPACT_ATOMS: atom_id res chain seq x y z
N MET A 1 2.63 29.39 -22.97
CA MET A 1 1.71 29.12 -21.84
C MET A 1 1.91 27.68 -21.37
N ALA A 2 3.09 27.34 -20.86
CA ALA A 2 3.49 25.96 -20.56
C ALA A 2 3.69 25.68 -19.06
N ASP A 3 3.35 26.64 -18.20
CA ASP A 3 3.78 26.63 -16.80
C ASP A 3 2.71 27.15 -15.83
N THR A 4 1.43 27.00 -16.18
CA THR A 4 0.36 27.16 -15.20
C THR A 4 0.01 25.75 -14.71
N PRO A 5 0.42 25.36 -13.49
CA PRO A 5 -0.04 24.11 -12.90
C PRO A 5 -1.56 24.08 -12.98
N GLY A 6 -2.13 22.95 -13.40
CA GLY A 6 -3.56 22.73 -13.26
C GLY A 6 -3.99 22.94 -11.80
N PRO A 7 -5.30 23.12 -11.52
CA PRO A 7 -5.79 23.39 -10.17
C PRO A 7 -5.13 22.48 -9.12
N VAL A 8 -4.54 23.10 -8.10
CA VAL A 8 -3.85 22.40 -7.01
C VAL A 8 -4.87 21.67 -6.15
N LEU A 9 -4.64 20.39 -5.88
CA LEU A 9 -5.48 19.59 -4.98
C LEU A 9 -4.93 19.65 -3.54
N PHE A 10 -3.63 19.40 -3.36
CA PHE A 10 -2.99 19.46 -2.04
C PHE A 10 -1.47 19.67 -2.13
N LEU A 11 -0.86 19.95 -0.98
CA LEU A 11 0.59 19.94 -0.80
C LEU A 11 1.00 18.69 -0.03
N GLN A 12 1.83 17.84 -0.63
CA GLN A 12 2.42 16.70 0.05
C GLN A 12 3.77 17.12 0.65
N TYR A 13 3.81 17.28 1.97
CA TYR A 13 5.09 17.49 2.64
C TYR A 13 5.89 16.20 2.69
N THR A 14 7.16 16.28 2.32
CA THR A 14 8.12 15.17 2.43
C THR A 14 9.07 15.44 3.59
N SER A 15 9.49 14.37 4.27
CA SER A 15 10.34 14.43 5.48
C SER A 15 11.81 14.72 5.17
N GLY A 16 12.09 15.61 4.19
CA GLY A 16 13.44 15.99 3.77
C GLY A 16 14.37 16.17 4.97
N SER A 17 15.43 15.37 5.03
CA SER A 17 16.09 15.00 6.30
C SER A 17 17.03 16.05 6.89
N THR A 18 17.20 17.23 6.31
CA THR A 18 18.16 18.25 6.79
C THR A 18 17.85 19.69 6.37
N SER A 19 16.69 19.96 5.75
CA SER A 19 16.33 21.29 5.25
C SER A 19 14.88 21.64 5.58
N ASP A 20 14.48 22.89 5.30
CA ASP A 20 13.08 23.30 5.40
C ASP A 20 12.14 22.28 4.73
N PRO A 21 10.99 21.95 5.36
CA PRO A 21 10.01 21.04 4.79
C PRO A 21 9.61 21.44 3.38
N LYS A 22 9.78 20.53 2.42
CA LYS A 22 9.40 20.75 1.02
C LYS A 22 7.97 20.25 0.81
N GLY A 23 7.10 21.14 0.34
CA GLY A 23 5.74 20.80 -0.07
C GLY A 23 5.70 20.53 -1.57
N VAL A 24 5.48 19.28 -1.97
CA VAL A 24 5.23 18.94 -3.37
C VAL A 24 3.82 19.41 -3.74
N ILE A 25 3.71 20.21 -4.80
CA ILE A 25 2.44 20.67 -5.32
C ILE A 25 1.81 19.53 -6.14
N VAL A 26 0.70 18.98 -5.66
CA VAL A 26 -0.04 17.91 -6.34
C VAL A 26 -1.35 18.47 -6.89
N SER A 27 -1.50 18.47 -8.21
CA SER A 27 -2.74 18.89 -8.89
C SER A 27 -3.74 17.74 -9.00
N HIS A 28 -5.01 18.08 -9.26
CA HIS A 28 -6.04 17.09 -9.60
C HIS A 28 -5.61 16.18 -10.77
N ALA A 29 -5.03 16.77 -11.82
CA ALA A 29 -4.58 16.04 -13.00
C ALA A 29 -3.47 15.03 -12.68
N ASN A 30 -2.61 15.33 -11.70
CA ASN A 30 -1.55 14.40 -11.32
C ASN A 30 -2.10 13.14 -10.63
N VAL A 31 -3.06 13.30 -9.71
CA VAL A 31 -3.71 12.16 -9.05
C VAL A 31 -4.48 11.30 -10.05
N ILE A 32 -5.23 11.94 -10.97
CA ILE A 32 -5.95 11.22 -12.03
C ILE A 32 -4.98 10.45 -12.92
N ALA A 33 -3.89 11.08 -13.36
CA ALA A 33 -2.89 10.41 -14.18
C ALA A 33 -2.25 9.22 -13.47
N ASN A 34 -1.86 9.36 -12.20
CA ASN A 34 -1.24 8.26 -11.44
C ASN A 34 -2.23 7.13 -11.10
N GLY A 35 -3.50 7.47 -10.85
CA GLY A 35 -4.56 6.51 -10.56
C GLY A 35 -5.11 5.79 -11.79
N SER A 36 -4.96 6.35 -12.99
CA SER A 36 -5.54 5.82 -14.25
C SER A 36 -5.13 4.39 -14.59
N ALA A 37 -4.06 3.90 -14.00
CA ALA A 37 -3.63 2.54 -14.24
C ALA A 37 -4.61 1.54 -13.60
N PHE A 38 -5.24 1.88 -12.46
CA PHE A 38 -5.98 0.94 -11.63
C PHE A 38 -7.37 0.65 -12.23
N ALA A 39 -7.90 -0.55 -11.98
CA ALA A 39 -9.11 -1.03 -12.65
C ALA A 39 -10.40 -0.45 -12.06
N GLY A 40 -10.36 0.02 -10.82
CA GLY A 40 -11.52 0.50 -10.08
C GLY A 40 -12.29 -0.63 -9.39
N GLY A 41 -13.09 -0.26 -8.40
CA GLY A 41 -13.91 -1.18 -7.59
C GLY A 41 -13.13 -1.91 -6.49
N GLU A 42 -11.91 -1.49 -6.19
CA GLU A 42 -11.06 -2.16 -5.22
C GLU A 42 -11.63 -2.04 -3.78
N VAL A 43 -11.55 -3.15 -3.05
CA VAL A 43 -11.67 -3.17 -1.57
C VAL A 43 -10.27 -3.08 -0.99
N ALA A 44 -9.91 -1.90 -0.48
CA ALA A 44 -8.60 -1.61 0.08
C ALA A 44 -8.58 -1.78 1.60
N VAL A 45 -7.48 -2.34 2.13
CA VAL A 45 -7.16 -2.29 3.56
C VAL A 45 -5.84 -1.55 3.75
N SER A 46 -5.82 -0.57 4.65
CA SER A 46 -4.60 0.19 4.94
C SER A 46 -4.51 0.57 6.41
N TRP A 47 -3.31 0.42 6.97
CA TRP A 47 -2.91 1.02 8.25
C TRP A 47 -1.91 2.17 8.05
N LEU A 48 -1.57 2.49 6.80
CA LEU A 48 -0.57 3.50 6.49
C LEU A 48 -1.06 4.88 6.93
N PRO A 49 -0.17 5.75 7.44
CA PRO A 49 -0.55 7.10 7.81
C PRO A 49 -1.04 7.90 6.60
N GLN A 50 -2.17 8.60 6.76
CA GLN A 50 -2.74 9.48 5.73
C GLN A 50 -1.90 10.74 5.47
N HIS A 51 -0.90 11.04 6.30
CA HIS A 51 0.04 12.12 6.05
C HIS A 51 1.22 11.69 5.16
N HIS A 52 1.37 10.38 4.90
CA HIS A 52 2.35 9.84 3.96
C HIS A 52 1.69 9.63 2.60
N ASP A 53 2.42 9.94 1.51
CA ASP A 53 1.92 9.85 0.12
C ASP A 53 1.30 8.49 -0.22
N MET A 54 2.00 7.38 0.09
CA MET A 54 1.52 6.01 -0.14
C MET A 54 0.22 5.74 0.61
N GLY A 55 0.09 6.19 1.86
CA GLY A 55 -1.14 6.03 2.62
C GLY A 55 -2.28 6.84 2.03
N LEU A 56 -2.09 8.15 1.87
CA LEU A 56 -3.10 9.07 1.37
C LEU A 56 -3.58 8.70 -0.05
N ILE A 57 -2.64 8.54 -0.96
CA ILE A 57 -2.94 8.49 -2.39
C ILE A 57 -3.43 7.10 -2.77
N SER A 58 -2.69 6.03 -2.43
CA SER A 58 -3.05 4.68 -2.88
C SER A 58 -4.25 4.09 -2.14
N ALA A 59 -4.39 4.36 -0.84
CA ALA A 59 -5.45 3.77 -0.05
C ALA A 59 -6.72 4.63 0.04
N TYR A 60 -6.69 5.91 -0.32
CA TYR A 60 -7.87 6.78 -0.23
C TYR A 60 -8.18 7.50 -1.53
N LEU A 61 -7.25 8.29 -2.09
CA LEU A 61 -7.56 9.09 -3.27
C LEU A 61 -7.85 8.24 -4.51
N PHE A 62 -7.07 7.19 -4.76
CA PHE A 62 -7.34 6.28 -5.89
C PHE A 62 -8.66 5.53 -5.73
N ILE A 63 -8.93 5.01 -4.53
CA ILE A 63 -10.17 4.27 -4.24
C ILE A 63 -11.40 5.18 -4.39
N MET A 64 -11.30 6.43 -3.93
CA MET A 64 -12.36 7.42 -4.09
C MET A 64 -12.57 7.81 -5.55
N LEU A 65 -11.49 7.98 -6.32
CA LEU A 65 -11.54 8.40 -7.72
C LEU A 65 -12.11 7.31 -8.63
N LEU A 66 -11.73 6.05 -8.41
CA LEU A 66 -12.03 4.93 -9.30
C LEU A 66 -13.26 4.13 -8.86
N GLY A 67 -13.81 4.48 -7.70
CA GLY A 67 -14.85 3.71 -7.01
C GLY A 67 -14.25 2.55 -6.23
N GLY A 68 -14.82 2.25 -5.07
CA GLY A 68 -14.34 1.19 -4.18
C GLY A 68 -14.58 1.53 -2.72
N THR A 69 -13.94 0.77 -1.82
CA THR A 69 -14.09 0.93 -0.37
C THR A 69 -12.76 0.79 0.33
N THR A 70 -12.45 1.72 1.23
CA THR A 70 -11.27 1.64 2.11
C THR A 70 -11.69 1.26 3.52
N HIS A 71 -11.09 0.19 4.04
CA HIS A 71 -11.15 -0.17 5.46
C HIS A 71 -9.80 0.15 6.11
N ALA A 72 -9.81 0.90 7.20
CA ALA A 72 -8.60 1.41 7.81
C ALA A 72 -8.47 1.05 9.29
N MET A 73 -7.23 0.98 9.75
CA MET A 73 -6.85 0.97 11.17
C MET A 73 -5.67 1.90 11.39
N SER A 74 -5.30 2.19 12.63
CA SER A 74 -4.17 3.08 12.88
C SER A 74 -2.83 2.37 12.67
N PRO A 75 -1.74 3.10 12.35
CA PRO A 75 -0.39 2.52 12.33
C PRO A 75 0.00 1.91 13.69
N ALA A 76 -0.48 2.51 14.78
CA ALA A 76 -0.24 2.01 16.13
C ALA A 76 -0.90 0.64 16.35
N ASP A 77 -2.12 0.43 15.85
CA ASP A 77 -2.81 -0.86 15.94
C ASP A 77 -2.03 -1.95 15.19
N PHE A 78 -1.52 -1.64 13.98
CA PHE A 78 -0.67 -2.57 13.24
C PHE A 78 0.61 -2.91 13.99
N LEU A 79 1.31 -1.91 14.54
CA LEU A 79 2.57 -2.14 15.27
C LEU A 79 2.33 -2.94 16.55
N GLN A 80 1.24 -2.69 17.26
CA GLN A 80 0.89 -3.45 18.47
C GLN A 80 0.45 -4.88 18.12
N ARG A 81 -0.34 -5.05 17.07
CA ARG A 81 -0.94 -6.33 16.70
C ARG A 81 -1.00 -6.52 15.18
N PRO A 82 0.08 -7.01 14.54
CA PRO A 82 0.12 -7.16 13.08
C PRO A 82 -0.90 -8.18 12.56
N SER A 83 -1.37 -9.11 13.39
CA SER A 83 -2.46 -10.03 13.02
C SER A 83 -3.78 -9.30 12.72
N ALA A 84 -4.01 -8.12 13.31
CA ALA A 84 -5.22 -7.33 13.05
C ALA A 84 -5.32 -6.89 11.59
N TRP A 85 -4.20 -6.52 10.97
CA TRP A 85 -4.17 -6.16 9.54
C TRP A 85 -4.59 -7.32 8.65
N LEU A 86 -4.01 -8.51 8.88
CA LEU A 86 -4.33 -9.71 8.11
C LEU A 86 -5.76 -10.20 8.35
N ARG A 87 -6.26 -10.08 9.58
CA ARG A 87 -7.66 -10.38 9.91
C ARG A 87 -8.62 -9.42 9.23
N LEU A 88 -8.32 -8.12 9.21
CA LEU A 88 -9.16 -7.14 8.53
C LEU A 88 -9.21 -7.43 7.03
N ILE A 89 -8.06 -7.71 6.40
CA ILE A 89 -7.99 -8.18 5.01
C ILE A 89 -8.94 -9.36 4.78
N SER A 90 -8.87 -10.38 5.62
CA SER A 90 -9.68 -11.58 5.49
C SER A 90 -11.18 -11.30 5.66
N GLN A 91 -11.55 -10.54 6.70
CA GLN A 91 -12.94 -10.24 7.06
C GLN A 91 -13.68 -9.45 5.97
N VAL A 92 -13.03 -8.43 5.41
CA VAL A 92 -13.64 -7.58 4.37
C VAL A 92 -13.36 -8.11 2.97
N ARG A 93 -12.69 -9.26 2.86
CA ARG A 93 -12.21 -9.85 1.60
C ARG A 93 -11.47 -8.82 0.76
N ALA A 94 -10.54 -8.11 1.39
CA ALA A 94 -9.78 -7.06 0.73
C ALA A 94 -9.05 -7.61 -0.49
N THR A 95 -9.03 -6.80 -1.53
CA THR A 95 -8.37 -7.07 -2.81
C THR A 95 -7.01 -6.38 -2.87
N HIS A 96 -6.87 -5.23 -2.21
CA HIS A 96 -5.68 -4.39 -2.29
C HIS A 96 -5.19 -3.97 -0.91
N SER A 97 -3.87 -3.94 -0.71
CA SER A 97 -3.27 -3.36 0.47
C SER A 97 -1.86 -2.84 0.14
N PRO A 98 -1.55 -1.56 0.40
CA PRO A 98 -0.19 -1.04 0.29
C PRO A 98 0.59 -1.28 1.59
N ALA A 99 1.89 -1.57 1.49
CA ALA A 99 2.75 -1.72 2.65
C ALA A 99 4.22 -1.36 2.33
N PRO A 100 5.02 -0.92 3.30
CA PRO A 100 6.47 -0.89 3.18
C PRO A 100 7.09 -2.28 3.41
N ASN A 101 8.33 -2.49 2.96
CA ASN A 101 9.01 -3.79 3.11
C ASN A 101 9.17 -4.20 4.58
N PHE A 102 9.32 -3.25 5.52
CA PHE A 102 9.43 -3.53 6.95
C PHE A 102 8.19 -4.22 7.50
N ALA A 103 7.00 -3.94 6.94
CA ALA A 103 5.77 -4.55 7.42
C ALA A 103 5.73 -6.06 7.16
N LEU A 104 6.30 -6.49 6.03
CA LEU A 104 6.49 -7.90 5.72
C LEU A 104 7.48 -8.53 6.69
N GLU A 105 8.64 -7.90 6.93
CA GLU A 105 9.62 -8.39 7.92
C GLU A 105 9.01 -8.46 9.32
N TYR A 106 8.17 -7.50 9.68
CA TYR A 106 7.47 -7.47 10.97
C TYR A 106 6.49 -8.66 11.10
N CYS A 107 5.76 -8.99 10.04
CA CYS A 107 4.88 -10.16 10.00
C CYS A 107 5.64 -11.50 9.92
N LEU A 108 6.90 -11.51 9.50
CA LEU A 108 7.77 -12.69 9.49
C LEU A 108 8.35 -13.04 10.86
N ARG A 109 8.29 -12.11 11.82
CA ARG A 109 8.77 -12.29 13.19
C ARG A 109 7.75 -13.06 14.02
N THR A 110 8.09 -14.27 14.47
CA THR A 110 7.19 -15.12 15.26
C THR A 110 6.93 -14.59 16.67
N ASP A 111 7.81 -13.73 17.21
CA ASP A 111 7.57 -13.01 18.46
C ASP A 111 6.55 -11.87 18.32
N LYS A 112 6.30 -11.41 17.08
CA LYS A 112 5.34 -10.33 16.77
C LYS A 112 4.05 -10.84 16.16
N LEU A 113 4.14 -11.92 15.39
CA LEU A 113 3.02 -12.60 14.78
C LEU A 113 3.15 -14.12 14.98
N PRO A 114 2.76 -14.62 16.17
CA PRO A 114 2.67 -16.05 16.45
C PRO A 114 1.71 -16.78 15.48
N THR A 115 1.93 -18.09 15.28
CA THR A 115 1.14 -18.88 14.31
C THR A 115 -0.31 -19.08 14.73
N ASP A 116 -0.59 -19.20 16.02
CA ASP A 116 -1.95 -19.30 16.57
C ASP A 116 -2.79 -18.06 16.26
N GLU A 117 -2.16 -16.89 16.22
CA GLU A 117 -2.80 -15.64 15.77
C GLU A 117 -3.16 -15.62 14.28
N LEU A 118 -2.72 -16.60 13.48
CA LEU A 118 -3.10 -16.74 12.08
C LEU A 118 -4.28 -17.70 11.86
N THR A 119 -4.78 -18.32 12.93
CA THR A 119 -5.92 -19.24 12.84
C THR A 119 -7.15 -18.55 12.22
N GLY A 120 -7.68 -19.16 11.16
CA GLY A 120 -8.86 -18.69 10.43
C GLY A 120 -8.61 -17.53 9.46
N ILE A 121 -7.36 -17.10 9.26
CA ILE A 121 -7.04 -16.07 8.26
C ILE A 121 -7.06 -16.68 6.86
N ASP A 122 -7.79 -16.02 5.94
CA ASP A 122 -7.82 -16.27 4.50
C ASP A 122 -7.44 -15.00 3.74
N LEU A 123 -6.34 -15.06 2.99
CA LEU A 123 -5.77 -14.01 2.15
C LEU A 123 -6.06 -14.25 0.66
N GLY A 124 -6.90 -15.24 0.33
CA GLY A 124 -7.21 -15.63 -1.04
C GLY A 124 -7.90 -14.56 -1.88
N SER A 125 -8.48 -13.54 -1.25
CA SER A 125 -9.07 -12.38 -1.94
C SER A 125 -8.04 -11.34 -2.40
N LEU A 126 -6.82 -11.34 -1.84
CA LEU A 126 -5.82 -10.35 -2.19
C LEU A 126 -5.37 -10.52 -3.64
N ASP A 127 -5.64 -9.50 -4.45
CA ASP A 127 -5.16 -9.34 -5.80
C ASP A 127 -3.83 -8.59 -5.83
N SER A 128 -3.64 -7.64 -4.92
CA SER A 128 -2.39 -6.88 -4.82
C SER A 128 -2.05 -6.47 -3.39
N LEU A 129 -0.94 -7.01 -2.88
CA LEU A 129 -0.17 -6.46 -1.78
C LEU A 129 1.03 -5.72 -2.39
N VAL A 130 0.90 -4.40 -2.53
CA VAL A 130 1.93 -3.56 -3.18
C VAL A 130 2.93 -3.10 -2.13
N VAL A 131 4.20 -3.46 -2.33
CA VAL A 131 5.29 -3.16 -1.43
C VAL A 131 6.20 -2.08 -2.01
N GLY A 132 6.38 -0.98 -1.29
CA GLY A 132 7.15 0.18 -1.77
C GLY A 132 7.71 1.03 -0.63
N ALA A 133 7.94 2.32 -0.92
CA ALA A 133 8.45 3.36 -0.01
C ALA A 133 9.88 3.17 0.54
N GLU A 134 10.49 2.00 0.40
CA GLU A 134 11.85 1.71 0.86
C GLU A 134 12.51 0.61 0.01
N PRO A 135 13.84 0.38 0.14
CA PRO A 135 14.51 -0.68 -0.61
C PRO A 135 13.88 -2.06 -0.40
N LEU A 136 13.44 -2.66 -1.51
CA LEU A 136 12.78 -3.97 -1.51
C LEU A 136 13.81 -5.09 -1.39
N ARG A 137 13.52 -6.09 -0.55
CA ARG A 137 14.41 -7.24 -0.34
C ARG A 137 13.78 -8.51 -0.89
N ALA A 138 14.39 -9.09 -1.92
CA ALA A 138 13.89 -10.31 -2.57
C ALA A 138 13.68 -11.47 -1.57
N ASN A 139 14.57 -11.62 -0.59
CA ASN A 139 14.45 -12.64 0.46
C ASN A 139 13.21 -12.43 1.35
N THR A 140 12.85 -11.17 1.66
CA THR A 140 11.64 -10.84 2.42
C THR A 140 10.39 -11.32 1.67
N PHE A 141 10.31 -11.06 0.36
CA PHE A 141 9.20 -11.49 -0.48
C PHE A 141 9.08 -13.01 -0.53
N ALA A 142 10.20 -13.72 -0.72
CA ALA A 142 10.24 -15.18 -0.77
C ALA A 142 9.73 -15.80 0.55
N ARG A 143 10.26 -15.33 1.69
CA ARG A 143 9.85 -15.79 3.02
C ARG A 143 8.39 -15.47 3.32
N PHE A 144 7.91 -14.29 2.93
CA PHE A 144 6.53 -13.87 3.15
C PHE A 144 5.56 -14.75 2.34
N ARG A 145 5.85 -14.97 1.05
CA ARG A 145 5.08 -15.91 0.22
C ARG A 145 5.05 -17.31 0.82
N GLN A 146 6.19 -17.82 1.28
CA GLN A 146 6.25 -19.14 1.90
C GLN A 146 5.42 -19.23 3.19
N ARG A 147 5.55 -18.26 4.10
CA ARG A 147 4.83 -18.23 5.38
C ARG A 147 3.32 -18.14 5.17
N PHE A 148 2.87 -17.33 4.20
CA PHE A 148 1.47 -17.00 4.01
C PHE A 148 0.75 -17.83 2.93
N ALA A 149 1.45 -18.70 2.20
CA ALA A 149 0.86 -19.58 1.19
C ALA A 149 -0.25 -20.48 1.76
N GLY A 150 -0.05 -21.04 2.96
CA GLY A 150 -1.05 -21.87 3.65
C GLY A 150 -2.32 -21.11 4.08
N TYR A 151 -2.29 -19.78 4.03
CA TYR A 151 -3.41 -18.90 4.36
C TYR A 151 -4.00 -18.25 3.10
N GLY A 152 -3.80 -18.84 1.92
CA GLY A 152 -4.41 -18.39 0.67
C GLY A 152 -3.68 -17.25 -0.05
N LEU A 153 -2.56 -16.74 0.48
CA LEU A 153 -1.80 -15.70 -0.23
C LEU A 153 -1.26 -16.25 -1.54
N ARG A 154 -1.76 -15.72 -2.65
CA ARG A 154 -1.32 -16.15 -3.97
C ARG A 154 0.08 -15.60 -4.28
N PRO A 155 0.93 -16.37 -4.98
CA PRO A 155 2.30 -15.94 -5.22
C PRO A 155 2.41 -14.68 -6.10
N ASP A 156 1.41 -14.41 -6.92
CA ASP A 156 1.28 -13.27 -7.82
C ASP A 156 0.50 -12.07 -7.23
N ALA A 157 0.04 -12.18 -5.99
CA ALA A 157 -0.57 -11.07 -5.26
C ALA A 157 0.50 -10.11 -4.70
N LEU A 158 1.75 -10.55 -4.55
CA LEU A 158 2.80 -9.72 -3.96
C LEU A 158 3.59 -8.96 -5.03
N ALA A 159 3.45 -7.64 -5.07
CA ALA A 159 4.07 -6.77 -6.07
C ALA A 159 5.04 -5.77 -5.42
N GLY A 160 6.12 -5.44 -6.12
CA GLY A 160 7.04 -4.37 -5.73
C GLY A 160 6.77 -3.10 -6.53
N ALA A 161 6.84 -1.93 -5.87
CA ALA A 161 6.67 -0.64 -6.50
C ALA A 161 7.79 0.34 -6.12
N TYR A 162 8.15 1.19 -7.07
CA TYR A 162 8.99 2.37 -6.87
C TYR A 162 8.15 3.62 -7.09
N GLY A 163 8.34 4.61 -6.22
CA GLY A 163 7.53 5.81 -6.18
C GLY A 163 8.12 6.89 -5.28
N LEU A 164 7.61 8.12 -5.46
CA LEU A 164 7.98 9.32 -4.71
C LEU A 164 6.90 10.39 -4.87
N ALA A 165 6.74 11.24 -3.86
CA ALA A 165 5.75 12.32 -3.83
C ALA A 165 5.90 13.28 -5.03
N GLU A 166 7.12 13.53 -5.50
CA GLU A 166 7.41 14.38 -6.67
C GLU A 166 6.80 13.85 -7.97
N ASN A 167 6.52 12.54 -8.05
CA ASN A 167 5.75 11.92 -9.12
C ASN A 167 4.32 11.59 -8.68
N THR A 168 3.79 12.33 -7.71
CA THR A 168 2.55 12.05 -6.97
C THR A 168 2.65 10.80 -6.10
N LEU A 169 2.86 9.64 -6.70
CA LEU A 169 3.11 8.41 -5.97
C LEU A 169 3.91 7.41 -6.80
N ILE A 170 3.26 6.66 -7.70
CA ILE A 170 3.85 5.48 -8.33
C ILE A 170 4.61 5.89 -9.60
N VAL A 171 5.84 5.37 -9.76
CA VAL A 171 6.63 5.48 -10.99
C VAL A 171 6.64 4.16 -11.74
N SER A 172 6.84 3.03 -11.03
CA SER A 172 6.81 1.70 -11.64
C SER A 172 6.35 0.62 -10.66
N ILE A 173 5.72 -0.43 -11.19
CA ILE A 173 5.28 -1.60 -10.43
C ILE A 173 5.72 -2.86 -11.17
N ARG A 174 6.15 -3.89 -10.43
CA ARG A 174 6.52 -5.22 -10.95
C ARG A 174 5.93 -6.31 -10.08
N GLY A 175 5.50 -7.41 -10.71
CA GLY A 175 5.04 -8.62 -10.00
C GLY A 175 3.54 -8.68 -9.69
N ALA A 176 2.74 -7.70 -10.13
CA ALA A 176 1.28 -7.72 -10.00
C ALA A 176 0.62 -8.50 -11.16
N ARG A 177 -0.49 -9.19 -10.86
CA ARG A 177 -1.23 -10.07 -11.78
C ARG A 177 -1.97 -9.36 -12.92
N ARG A 178 -2.10 -8.03 -12.91
CA ARG A 178 -2.89 -7.27 -13.90
C ARG A 178 -2.39 -5.83 -14.05
N TRP A 179 -1.66 -5.58 -15.12
CA TRP A 179 -1.50 -4.26 -15.77
C TRP A 179 -1.36 -4.45 -17.29
N LEU A 180 -2.21 -5.33 -17.86
CA LEU A 180 -2.38 -5.54 -19.30
C LEU A 180 -3.87 -5.73 -19.58
#